data_AF-A0A3N5UDT6-F1
#
_entry.id   AF-A0A3N5UDT6-F1
#
_cell.length_a   1.000
_cell.length_b   1.000
_cell.length_c   1.000
_cell.angle_alpha   90.00
_cell.angle_beta   90.00
_cell.angle_gamma   90.00
#
_symmetry.space_group_name_H-M   'P 1'
#
loop_
_entity.id
_entity.type
_entity.pdbx_description
1 polymer ?
#
loop_
_entity_poly.entity_id
_entity_poly.type
_entity_poly.pdbx_seq_one_letter_code
_entity_poly.pdbx_strand_id
1 'polypeptide(L)'
;MLSKFFLARPVFAWVIAIIIMAAGGLAIYNLPISQYPPIAPPSIAISAFYAGASAETVENSVTQIIEQKMTGFDKMLYMSASSD
;
A
#
# COMPACT_ATOMS: atom_id res chain seq x y z
N MET A 1 32.54 -5.97 28.53
CA MET A 1 32.26 -5.01 29.62
C MET A 1 30.75 -4.81 29.84
N LEU A 2 29.95 -4.67 28.78
CA LEU A 2 28.48 -4.54 28.86
C LEU A 2 27.77 -5.70 29.61
N SER A 3 28.10 -6.95 29.32
CA SER A 3 27.48 -8.12 29.95
C SER A 3 27.74 -8.25 31.46
N LYS A 4 28.89 -7.75 31.95
CA LYS A 4 29.21 -7.73 33.39
C LYS A 4 28.28 -6.78 34.18
N PHE A 5 27.79 -5.71 33.55
CA PHE A 5 26.85 -4.77 34.17
C PHE A 5 25.48 -5.41 34.43
N PHE A 6 24.95 -6.16 33.46
CA PHE A 6 23.68 -6.88 33.61
C PHE A 6 23.77 -8.06 34.58
N LEU A 7 24.93 -8.75 34.64
CA LEU A 7 25.21 -9.78 35.66
C LEU A 7 25.24 -9.21 37.08
N ALA A 8 25.83 -8.02 37.26
CA ALA A 8 25.90 -7.36 38.56
C ALA A 8 24.56 -6.75 39.00
N ARG A 9 23.62 -6.51 38.06
CA ARG A 9 22.30 -5.92 38.32
C ARG A 9 21.19 -6.76 37.68
N PRO A 10 20.91 -7.96 38.21
CA PRO A 10 19.96 -8.90 37.61
C PRO A 10 18.53 -8.35 37.56
N VAL A 11 18.11 -7.55 38.56
CA VAL A 11 16.78 -6.92 38.56
C VAL A 11 16.63 -5.94 37.40
N PHE A 12 17.67 -5.15 37.10
CA PHE A 12 17.65 -4.21 35.98
C PHE A 12 17.53 -4.92 34.63
N ALA A 13 18.24 -6.04 34.47
CA ALA A 13 18.14 -6.87 33.27
C ALA A 13 16.71 -7.39 33.06
N TRP A 14 16.07 -7.88 34.13
CA TRP A 14 14.68 -8.37 34.08
C TRP A 14 13.66 -7.28 33.78
N VAL A 15 13.83 -6.08 34.33
CA VAL A 15 12.94 -4.95 34.05
C VAL A 15 12.95 -4.62 32.55
N ILE A 16 14.14 -4.56 31.93
CA ILE A 16 14.24 -4.31 30.49
C ILE A 16 13.61 -5.46 29.69
N ALA A 17 13.85 -6.70 30.07
CA ALA A 17 13.25 -7.86 29.41
C ALA A 17 11.72 -7.80 29.45
N ILE A 18 11.14 -7.45 30.60
CA ILE A 18 9.68 -7.31 30.78
C ILE A 18 9.13 -6.17 29.92
N ILE A 19 9.82 -5.02 29.88
CA ILE A 19 9.40 -3.89 29.04
C ILE A 19 9.39 -4.28 27.55
N ILE A 20 10.43 -4.97 27.09
CA ILE A 20 10.52 -5.44 25.69
C ILE A 20 9.40 -6.45 25.39
N MET A 21 9.16 -7.41 26.28
CA MET A 21 8.07 -8.38 26.11
C MET A 21 6.70 -7.72 26.11
N ALA A 22 6.45 -6.75 26.99
CA ALA A 22 5.18 -6.02 27.05
C ALA A 22 4.96 -5.18 25.78
N ALA A 23 5.99 -4.47 25.31
CA ALA A 23 5.94 -3.72 24.05
C ALA A 23 5.71 -4.64 22.85
N GLY A 24 6.39 -5.80 22.81
CA GLY A 24 6.18 -6.83 21.79
C GLY A 24 4.77 -7.39 21.80
N GLY A 25 4.21 -7.70 22.98
CA GLY A 25 2.83 -8.16 23.12
C GLY A 25 1.81 -7.13 22.62
N LEU A 26 2.01 -5.85 22.94
CA LEU A 26 1.18 -4.76 22.44
C LEU A 26 1.30 -4.59 20.92
N ALA A 27 2.49 -4.78 20.36
CA ALA A 27 2.71 -4.72 18.91
C ALA A 27 2.00 -5.87 18.18
N ILE A 28 2.05 -7.09 18.71
CA ILE A 28 1.34 -8.25 18.15
C ILE A 28 -0.18 -8.00 18.13
N TYR A 29 -0.73 -7.40 19.19
CA TYR A 29 -2.16 -7.10 19.25
C TYR A 29 -2.61 -6.04 18.24
N ASN A 30 -1.74 -5.08 17.92
CA ASN A 30 -2.04 -4.00 16.98
C ASN A 30 -1.61 -4.30 15.54
N LEU A 31 -0.94 -5.43 15.28
CA LEU A 31 -0.45 -5.74 13.93
C LEU A 31 -1.62 -6.11 13.01
N PRO A 32 -1.76 -5.48 11.83
CA PRO A 32 -2.76 -5.90 10.86
C PRO A 32 -2.44 -7.30 10.35
N ILE A 33 -3.49 -8.12 10.22
CA ILE A 33 -3.39 -9.48 9.70
C ILE A 33 -3.79 -9.45 8.22
N SER A 34 -2.88 -9.87 7.34
CA SER A 34 -3.11 -10.00 5.89
C SER A 34 -2.56 -11.34 5.39
N GLN A 35 -3.30 -12.05 4.54
CA GLN A 35 -2.85 -13.33 3.98
C GLN A 35 -1.62 -13.19 3.08
N TYR A 36 -1.57 -12.10 2.31
CA TYR A 36 -0.43 -11.71 1.50
C TYR A 36 -0.16 -10.22 1.72
N PRO A 37 1.11 -9.78 1.67
CA PRO A 37 1.40 -8.37 1.56
C PRO A 37 0.81 -7.82 0.23
N PRO A 38 0.62 -6.50 0.11
CA PRO A 38 0.22 -5.89 -1.16
C PRO A 38 1.33 -6.08 -2.21
N ILE A 39 1.23 -7.17 -2.96
CA ILE A 39 2.15 -7.53 -4.05
C ILE A 39 1.71 -6.95 -5.40
N ALA A 40 0.41 -6.69 -5.56
CA ALA A 40 -0.13 -6.13 -6.79
C ALA A 40 0.10 -4.62 -6.81
N PRO A 41 0.54 -4.04 -7.95
CA PRO A 41 0.55 -2.60 -8.12
C PRO A 41 -0.84 -2.02 -7.88
N PRO A 42 -0.96 -0.85 -7.22
CA PRO A 42 -2.25 -0.20 -7.06
C PRO A 42 -2.80 0.20 -8.44
N SER A 43 -4.03 -0.21 -8.74
CA SER A 43 -4.73 0.16 -9.97
C SER A 43 -5.80 1.21 -9.69
N ILE A 44 -6.00 2.12 -10.63
CA ILE A 44 -7.07 3.11 -10.61
C ILE A 44 -7.99 2.79 -11.77
N ALA A 45 -9.29 2.67 -11.50
CA ALA A 45 -10.31 2.45 -12.52
C ALA A 45 -11.09 3.75 -12.78
N ILE A 46 -11.28 4.09 -14.04
CA ILE A 46 -12.08 5.24 -14.48
C ILE A 46 -13.21 4.70 -15.35
N SER A 47 -14.42 5.15 -15.06
CA SER A 47 -15.61 4.77 -15.83
C SER A 47 -16.30 6.04 -16.31
N ALA A 48 -16.49 6.14 -17.61
CA ALA A 48 -17.21 7.23 -18.25
C ALA A 48 -18.35 6.64 -19.09
N PHE A 49 -19.44 7.39 -19.24
CA PHE A 49 -20.61 6.94 -19.98
C PHE A 49 -21.08 8.05 -20.93
N TYR A 50 -21.25 7.69 -22.21
CA TYR A 50 -21.76 8.59 -23.24
C TYR A 50 -22.91 7.93 -24.00
N ALA A 51 -24.14 8.20 -23.55
CA ALA A 51 -25.36 7.62 -24.11
C ALA A 51 -25.56 7.99 -25.59
N GLY A 52 -25.83 6.99 -26.43
CA GLY A 52 -26.16 7.17 -27.84
C GLY A 52 -24.97 7.47 -28.76
N ALA A 53 -23.74 7.48 -28.23
CA ALA A 53 -22.52 7.56 -29.02
C ALA A 53 -22.11 6.16 -29.50
N SER A 54 -21.52 6.07 -30.70
CA SER A 54 -20.84 4.85 -31.13
C SER A 54 -19.54 4.65 -30.34
N ALA A 55 -19.06 3.42 -30.22
CA ALA A 55 -17.78 3.10 -29.57
C ALA A 55 -16.62 3.99 -30.09
N GLU A 56 -16.56 4.21 -31.42
CA GLU A 56 -15.57 5.09 -32.05
C GLU A 56 -15.70 6.57 -31.61
N THR A 57 -16.93 7.04 -31.39
CA THR A 57 -17.17 8.41 -30.92
C THR A 57 -16.72 8.58 -29.46
N VAL A 58 -16.99 7.58 -28.62
CA VAL A 58 -16.55 7.55 -27.21
C VAL A 58 -15.03 7.50 -27.13
N GLU A 59 -14.40 6.66 -27.95
CA GLU A 59 -12.95 6.52 -27.98
C GLU A 59 -12.25 7.84 -28.31
N ASN A 60 -12.66 8.49 -29.41
CA ASN A 60 -12.03 9.72 -29.87
C ASN A 60 -12.35 10.93 -28.98
N SER A 61 -13.54 10.98 -28.38
CA SER A 61 -14.01 12.19 -27.67
C SER A 61 -13.85 12.11 -26.16
N VAL A 62 -13.72 10.92 -25.58
CA VAL A 62 -13.66 10.72 -24.13
C VAL A 62 -12.38 9.98 -23.76
N THR A 63 -12.18 8.78 -24.30
CA THR A 63 -11.06 7.92 -23.92
C THR A 63 -9.70 8.57 -24.22
N GLN A 64 -9.47 9.00 -25.47
CA GLN A 64 -8.22 9.65 -25.87
C GLN A 64 -7.93 10.93 -25.07
N ILE A 65 -8.96 11.71 -24.75
CA ILE A 65 -8.79 12.94 -23.95
C ILE A 65 -8.31 12.59 -22.54
N ILE A 66 -8.91 11.57 -21.92
CA ILE A 66 -8.50 11.09 -20.59
C ILE A 66 -7.06 10.58 -20.65
N GLU A 67 -6.72 9.74 -21.61
CA GLU A 67 -5.38 9.16 -21.73
C GLU A 67 -4.29 10.23 -21.89
N GLN A 68 -4.54 11.22 -22.74
CA GLN A 68 -3.61 12.33 -22.96
C GLN A 68 -3.41 13.16 -21.69
N LYS A 69 -4.45 13.33 -20.86
CA LYS A 69 -4.36 14.06 -19.59
C LYS A 69 -3.72 13.25 -18.46
N MET A 70 -3.77 11.92 -18.54
CA MET A 70 -3.14 11.02 -17.56
C MET A 70 -1.69 10.67 -17.91
N THR A 71 -1.24 11.00 -19.12
CA THR A 71 0.14 10.84 -19.53
C THR A 71 1.05 11.73 -18.67
N GLY A 72 2.09 11.13 -18.09
CA GLY A 72 3.08 11.85 -17.27
C GLY A 72 2.87 11.76 -15.76
N PHE A 73 1.93 10.94 -15.28
CA PHE A 73 1.89 10.61 -13.85
C PHE A 73 3.14 9.82 -13.43
N ASP A 74 3.67 10.19 -12.27
CA ASP A 74 4.81 9.51 -11.67
C ASP A 74 4.44 8.06 -11.28
N LYS A 75 5.36 7.12 -11.50
CA LYS A 75 5.24 5.69 -11.17
C LYS A 75 4.08 4.94 -11.82
N MET A 76 3.53 5.43 -12.94
CA MET A 76 2.58 4.64 -13.74
C MET A 76 3.32 3.55 -14.54
N LEU A 77 2.86 2.30 -14.45
CA LEU A 77 3.43 1.19 -15.22
C LEU A 77 2.80 1.07 -16.61
N TYR A 78 1.47 1.07 -16.65
CA TYR A 78 0.68 0.98 -17.87
C TYR A 78 -0.72 1.58 -17.63
N MET A 79 -1.38 1.90 -18.73
CA MET A 79 -2.78 2.30 -18.79
C MET A 79 -3.43 1.51 -19.91
N SER A 80 -4.66 1.07 -19.70
CA SER A 80 -5.47 0.37 -20.70
C SER A 80 -6.90 0.90 -20.64
N ALA A 81 -7.46 1.25 -21.79
CA ALA A 81 -8.84 1.65 -21.92
C ALA A 81 -9.61 0.73 -22.89
N SER A 82 -10.92 0.63 -22.69
CA SER A 82 -11.83 -0.10 -23.56
C SER A 82 -13.10 0.72 -23.71
N SER A 83 -13.55 0.91 -24.96
CA SER A 83 -14.77 1.65 -25.31
C SER A 83 -15.69 0.72 -26.07
N ASP A 84 -16.87 0.42 -25.49
CA ASP A 84 -17.92 -0.42 -26.07
C ASP A 84 -19.20 0.40 -26.34
#